data_AF-A0A973GZL6-F1
#
_entry.id   AF-A0A973GZL6-F1
#
_cell.length_a   1.000
_cell.length_b   1.000
_cell.length_c   1.000
_cell.angle_alpha   90.00
_cell.angle_beta   90.00
_cell.angle_gamma   90.00
#
_symmetry.space_group_name_H-M   'P 1'
#
loop_
_entity.id
_entity.type
_entity.pdbx_description
1 polymer ?
#
loop_
_entity_poly.entity_id
_entity_poly.type
_entity_poly.pdbx_seq_one_letter_code
_entity_poly.pdbx_strand_id
1 'polypeptide(L)'
;MLERESTRASDSAATPTQRDVYRETAQETTNASVDDGAARSIYEERVSGPAGEQVVHTERVSVPSAATRRGIGVTRIKQAIYFIFGVINVLLTIRFVLLLLGADEVSGFVSLIYGLSYAFVLPFRGIFAEPVLGASVFEWAALVGIAVYSLVAYGIVRIVELVYAPARPT
;
A
#
# COMPACT_ATOMS: atom_id res chain seq x y z
N MET A 1 -23.34 -75.94 5.66
CA MET A 1 -22.90 -76.12 4.26
C MET A 1 -24.16 -76.00 3.40
N LEU A 2 -24.35 -74.90 2.66
CA LEU A 2 -25.52 -74.68 1.80
C LEU A 2 -25.09 -74.11 0.45
N GLU A 3 -25.74 -74.62 -0.59
CA GLU A 3 -25.50 -74.44 -2.02
C GLU A 3 -26.34 -73.27 -2.60
N ARG A 4 -26.08 -72.94 -3.87
CA ARG A 4 -26.36 -71.67 -4.59
C ARG A 4 -27.81 -71.53 -5.13
N GLU A 5 -28.26 -70.27 -5.35
CA GLU A 5 -28.96 -69.74 -6.56
C GLU A 5 -29.34 -68.25 -6.34
N SER A 6 -28.74 -67.27 -7.04
CA SER A 6 -29.08 -66.67 -8.36
C SER A 6 -30.28 -65.71 -8.39
N THR A 7 -30.00 -64.40 -8.49
CA THR A 7 -30.83 -63.47 -9.30
C THR A 7 -29.96 -62.43 -9.99
N ARG A 8 -30.03 -62.43 -11.32
CA ARG A 8 -29.46 -61.45 -12.25
C ARG A 8 -30.49 -60.34 -12.46
N ALA A 9 -30.12 -59.07 -12.29
CA ALA A 9 -30.74 -57.96 -13.03
C ALA A 9 -29.89 -56.69 -12.89
N SER A 10 -29.54 -56.16 -14.04
CA SER A 10 -28.83 -54.92 -14.32
C SER A 10 -29.63 -53.68 -13.91
N ASP A 11 -28.98 -52.67 -13.32
CA ASP A 11 -29.23 -51.23 -13.50
C ASP A 11 -28.31 -50.51 -12.49
N SER A 12 -27.33 -49.70 -12.88
CA SER A 12 -27.40 -48.41 -13.56
C SER A 12 -26.78 -47.38 -12.62
N ALA A 13 -25.72 -46.75 -13.14
CA ALA A 13 -25.29 -45.38 -12.85
C ALA A 13 -25.10 -44.96 -11.37
N ALA A 14 -23.86 -45.05 -10.90
CA ALA A 14 -23.06 -43.86 -10.54
C ALA A 14 -21.79 -44.33 -9.83
N THR A 15 -20.66 -44.30 -10.53
CA THR A 15 -19.35 -44.34 -9.89
C THR A 15 -19.28 -43.14 -8.94
N PRO A 16 -19.09 -43.30 -7.62
CA PRO A 16 -18.88 -42.15 -6.77
C PRO A 16 -17.59 -41.49 -7.23
N THR A 17 -17.68 -40.24 -7.68
CA THR A 17 -16.52 -39.43 -8.04
C THR A 17 -15.62 -39.32 -6.81
N GLN A 18 -14.59 -40.17 -6.75
CA GLN A 18 -13.60 -40.14 -5.69
C GLN A 18 -12.69 -38.93 -5.95
N ARG A 19 -12.90 -37.87 -5.18
CA ARG A 19 -12.07 -36.66 -5.17
C ARG A 19 -10.86 -36.88 -4.26
N ASP A 20 -9.80 -37.43 -4.81
CA ASP A 20 -8.51 -37.50 -4.12
C ASP A 20 -7.73 -36.20 -4.38
N VAL A 21 -7.77 -35.28 -3.41
CA VAL A 21 -6.99 -34.04 -3.43
C VAL A 21 -5.56 -34.38 -3.00
N TYR A 22 -4.66 -34.62 -3.94
CA TYR A 22 -3.24 -34.79 -3.65
C TYR A 22 -2.61 -33.43 -3.32
N ARG A 23 -2.06 -33.31 -2.10
CA ARG A 23 -1.25 -32.17 -1.68
C ARG A 23 0.22 -32.47 -1.94
N GLU A 24 0.70 -32.13 -3.13
CA GLU A 24 2.14 -32.22 -3.41
C GLU A 24 2.81 -30.93 -2.95
N THR A 25 3.59 -31.01 -1.86
CA THR A 25 4.55 -29.94 -1.53
C THR A 25 5.77 -30.20 -2.40
N ALA A 26 5.74 -29.76 -3.65
CA ALA A 26 6.90 -29.83 -4.53
C ALA A 26 8.01 -28.96 -3.92
N GLN A 27 8.96 -29.58 -3.22
CA GLN A 27 10.28 -29.00 -3.03
C GLN A 27 11.05 -29.17 -4.34
N GLU A 28 10.64 -28.43 -5.37
CA GLU A 28 11.38 -28.39 -6.62
C GLU A 28 12.57 -27.46 -6.43
N THR A 29 13.72 -28.09 -6.21
CA THR A 29 15.05 -27.48 -6.16
C THR A 29 15.46 -27.08 -7.58
N THR A 30 14.85 -26.01 -8.09
CA THR A 30 15.29 -25.42 -9.36
C THR A 30 15.43 -23.91 -9.15
N ASN A 31 16.62 -23.41 -9.50
CA ASN A 31 17.14 -22.05 -9.30
C ASN A 31 16.22 -20.95 -9.87
N ALA A 32 15.08 -20.68 -9.21
CA ALA A 32 14.22 -19.56 -9.49
C ALA A 32 14.58 -18.43 -8.53
N SER A 33 15.11 -17.36 -9.12
CA SER A 33 15.48 -16.08 -8.49
C SER A 33 14.61 -15.74 -7.28
N VAL A 34 15.24 -15.76 -6.12
CA VAL A 34 14.72 -15.41 -4.80
C VAL A 34 14.49 -13.89 -4.76
N ASP A 35 13.48 -13.38 -5.45
CA ASP A 35 13.05 -11.97 -5.36
C ASP A 35 11.55 -11.82 -5.09
N ASP A 36 10.78 -12.91 -5.10
CA ASP A 36 9.39 -12.88 -4.67
C ASP A 36 9.22 -13.69 -3.39
N GLY A 37 9.13 -13.00 -2.26
CA GLY A 37 8.78 -13.55 -0.95
C GLY A 37 7.36 -14.13 -0.87
N ALA A 38 6.76 -14.56 -1.99
CA ALA A 38 5.51 -15.28 -2.04
C ALA A 38 5.83 -16.78 -2.00
N ALA A 39 5.50 -17.44 -0.89
CA ALA A 39 5.30 -18.89 -0.93
C ALA A 39 4.10 -19.14 -1.84
N ARG A 40 4.37 -19.41 -3.11
CA ARG A 40 3.35 -19.68 -4.13
C ARG A 40 2.81 -21.10 -3.89
N SER A 41 1.67 -21.23 -3.23
CA SER A 41 0.93 -22.49 -3.24
C SER A 41 0.19 -22.57 -4.57
N ILE A 42 0.71 -23.39 -5.50
CA ILE A 42 0.01 -23.75 -6.72
C ILE A 42 -0.99 -24.84 -6.35
N TYR A 43 -2.28 -24.57 -6.49
CA TYR A 43 -3.30 -25.60 -6.45
C TYR A 43 -3.46 -26.12 -7.89
N GLU A 44 -2.98 -27.33 -8.17
CA GLU A 44 -3.23 -28.00 -9.45
C GLU A 44 -4.38 -29.00 -9.26
N GLU A 45 -5.60 -28.62 -9.63
CA GLU A 45 -6.72 -29.56 -9.66
C GLU A 45 -6.76 -30.24 -11.03
N ARG A 46 -6.36 -31.53 -11.11
CA ARG A 46 -6.58 -32.37 -12.30
C ARG A 46 -7.92 -33.08 -12.17
N VAL A 47 -8.92 -32.60 -12.90
CA VAL A 47 -10.17 -33.33 -13.08
C VAL A 47 -10.06 -34.14 -14.38
N SER A 48 -9.99 -35.46 -14.27
CA SER A 48 -10.12 -36.35 -15.43
C SER A 48 -11.59 -36.54 -15.76
N GLY A 49 -12.05 -35.93 -16.86
CA GLY A 49 -13.38 -36.21 -17.42
C GLY A 49 -13.44 -37.57 -18.13
N PRO A 50 -14.63 -38.17 -18.32
CA PRO A 50 -14.81 -39.51 -18.89
C PRO A 50 -14.30 -39.70 -20.34
N ALA A 51 -13.79 -38.65 -20.98
CA ALA A 51 -13.24 -38.67 -22.35
C ALA A 51 -11.75 -38.27 -22.43
N GLY A 52 -11.01 -38.21 -21.30
CA GLY A 52 -9.58 -37.91 -21.31
C GLY A 52 -9.20 -36.43 -21.48
N GLU A 53 -10.16 -35.52 -21.29
CA GLU A 53 -9.89 -34.08 -21.27
C GLU A 53 -9.34 -33.68 -19.88
N GLN A 54 -8.12 -33.13 -19.87
CA GLN A 54 -7.48 -32.57 -18.67
C GLN A 54 -7.66 -31.05 -18.69
N VAL A 55 -8.64 -30.54 -17.95
CA VAL A 55 -8.74 -29.08 -17.73
C VAL A 55 -8.05 -28.76 -16.41
N VAL A 56 -6.81 -28.31 -16.51
CA VAL A 56 -6.00 -27.86 -15.38
C VAL A 56 -6.48 -26.48 -14.96
N HIS A 57 -7.35 -26.39 -13.94
CA HIS A 57 -7.72 -25.10 -13.37
C HIS A 57 -6.62 -24.66 -12.40
N THR A 58 -5.72 -23.81 -12.89
CA THR A 58 -4.63 -23.24 -12.07
C THR A 58 -5.17 -22.02 -11.32
N GLU A 59 -5.73 -22.22 -10.13
CA GLU A 59 -6.07 -21.09 -9.26
C GLU A 59 -4.83 -20.66 -8.46
N ARG A 60 -4.26 -19.51 -8.82
CA ARG A 60 -3.12 -18.91 -8.13
C ARG A 60 -3.60 -18.19 -6.88
N VAL A 61 -3.69 -18.88 -5.75
CA VAL A 61 -3.97 -18.22 -4.47
C VAL A 61 -2.67 -17.65 -3.92
N SER A 62 -2.52 -16.33 -4.03
CA SER A 62 -1.42 -15.59 -3.41
C SER A 62 -1.64 -15.52 -1.90
N VAL A 63 -0.98 -16.38 -1.12
CA VAL A 63 -0.97 -16.28 0.34
C VAL A 63 0.05 -15.19 0.72
N PRO A 64 -0.36 -14.03 1.25
CA PRO A 64 0.59 -12.99 1.63
C PRO A 64 1.49 -13.52 2.75
N SER A 65 2.79 -13.57 2.49
CA SER A 65 3.77 -14.09 3.43
C SER A 65 3.93 -13.15 4.63
N ALA A 66 4.54 -13.64 5.72
CA ALA A 66 4.86 -12.82 6.88
C ALA A 66 5.73 -11.59 6.53
N ALA A 67 6.48 -11.62 5.42
CA ALA A 67 7.21 -10.49 4.88
C ALA A 67 6.27 -9.41 4.31
N THR A 68 5.20 -9.81 3.60
CA THR A 68 4.13 -8.89 3.19
C THR A 68 3.46 -8.25 4.40
N ARG A 69 3.23 -9.00 5.49
CA ARG A 69 2.61 -8.49 6.72
C ARG A 69 3.45 -7.41 7.42
N ARG A 70 4.78 -7.49 7.39
CA ARG A 70 5.69 -6.45 7.93
C ARG A 70 5.83 -5.24 7.00
N GLY A 71 5.88 -5.46 5.67
CA GLY A 71 5.93 -4.37 4.69
C GLY A 71 4.69 -3.46 4.69
N ILE A 72 3.53 -4.01 5.06
CA ILE A 72 2.29 -3.23 5.21
C ILE A 72 2.44 -2.15 6.29
N GLY A 73 3.09 -2.43 7.43
CA GLY A 73 3.22 -1.45 8.52
C GLY A 73 4.04 -0.21 8.14
N VAL A 74 5.22 -0.42 7.54
CA VAL A 74 6.14 0.66 7.13
C VAL A 74 5.49 1.54 6.06
N THR A 75 4.76 0.95 5.13
CA THR A 75 4.07 1.68 4.06
C THR A 75 3.00 2.62 4.62
N ARG A 76 2.22 2.16 5.61
CA ARG A 76 1.19 2.99 6.26
C ARG A 76 1.79 4.15 7.04
N ILE A 77 2.90 3.94 7.75
CA ILE A 77 3.60 5.01 8.49
C ILE A 77 4.07 6.10 7.52
N LYS A 78 4.70 5.72 6.41
CA LYS A 78 5.13 6.68 5.38
C LYS A 78 3.96 7.48 4.80
N GLN A 79 2.86 6.82 4.49
CA GLN A 79 1.64 7.48 4.00
C GLN A 79 1.11 8.50 5.01
N ALA A 80 1.07 8.15 6.30
CA ALA A 80 0.63 9.07 7.35
C ALA A 80 1.55 10.30 7.46
N ILE A 81 2.87 10.12 7.42
CA ILE A 81 3.84 11.22 7.46
C ILE A 81 3.61 12.17 6.27
N TYR A 82 3.60 11.64 5.04
CA TYR A 82 3.39 12.48 3.87
C TYR A 82 2.02 13.14 3.84
N PHE A 83 0.98 12.49 4.37
CA PHE A 83 -0.33 13.09 4.47
C PHE A 83 -0.34 14.29 5.43
N ILE A 84 0.20 14.14 6.64
CA ILE A 84 0.24 15.21 7.65
C ILE A 84 1.04 16.40 7.15
N PHE A 85 2.28 16.16 6.71
CA PHE A 85 3.12 17.23 6.19
C PHE A 85 2.57 17.79 4.88
N GLY A 86 1.92 16.98 4.05
CA GLY A 86 1.24 17.42 2.84
C GLY A 86 0.11 18.40 3.13
N VAL A 87 -0.74 18.11 4.12
CA VAL A 87 -1.81 19.03 4.56
C VAL A 87 -1.24 20.35 5.06
N ILE A 88 -0.17 20.31 5.88
CA ILE A 88 0.54 21.51 6.32
C ILE A 88 1.05 22.30 5.12
N ASN A 89 1.77 21.66 4.19
CA ASN A 89 2.30 22.32 2.99
C ASN A 89 1.21 22.95 2.12
N VAL A 90 0.08 22.26 1.92
CA VAL A 90 -1.07 22.79 1.17
C VAL A 90 -1.62 24.03 1.87
N LEU A 91 -1.81 23.98 3.19
CA LEU A 91 -2.28 25.11 3.98
C LEU A 91 -1.34 26.33 3.87
N LEU A 92 -0.02 26.13 3.96
CA LEU A 92 0.97 27.20 3.79
C LEU A 92 1.02 27.73 2.35
N THR A 93 0.83 26.85 1.37
CA THR A 93 0.80 27.26 -0.05
C THR A 93 -0.40 28.15 -0.33
N ILE A 94 -1.59 27.76 0.16
CA ILE A 94 -2.80 28.58 0.04
C ILE A 94 -2.57 29.93 0.74
N ARG A 95 -2.04 29.94 1.96
CA ARG A 95 -1.68 31.18 2.68
C ARG A 95 -0.77 32.07 1.83
N PHE A 96 0.34 31.52 1.33
CA PHE A 96 1.30 32.26 0.52
C PHE A 96 0.66 32.86 -0.73
N VAL A 97 -0.15 32.09 -1.46
CA VAL A 97 -0.83 32.57 -2.67
C VAL A 97 -1.84 33.67 -2.33
N LEU A 98 -2.63 33.52 -1.26
CA LEU A 98 -3.59 34.53 -0.84
C LEU A 98 -2.90 35.85 -0.47
N LEU A 99 -1.79 35.79 0.28
CA LEU A 99 -0.98 36.97 0.63
C LEU A 99 -0.38 37.61 -0.63
N LEU A 100 0.14 36.80 -1.53
CA LEU A 100 0.75 37.29 -2.77
C LEU A 100 -0.27 37.97 -3.68
N LEU A 101 -1.51 37.50 -3.70
CA LEU A 101 -2.61 38.10 -4.46
C LEU A 101 -3.29 39.26 -3.73
N GLY A 102 -2.88 39.58 -2.50
CA GLY A 102 -3.48 40.64 -1.69
C GLY A 102 -4.93 40.36 -1.31
N ALA A 103 -5.22 39.11 -0.95
CA ALA A 103 -6.55 38.69 -0.54
C ALA A 103 -7.05 39.44 0.71
N ASP A 104 -8.33 39.81 0.71
CA ASP A 104 -8.97 40.56 1.79
C ASP A 104 -9.13 39.70 3.06
N GLU A 105 -8.57 40.17 4.17
CA GLU A 105 -8.63 39.51 5.48
C GLU A 105 -10.03 39.55 6.12
N VAL A 106 -10.93 40.43 5.65
CA VAL A 106 -12.34 40.46 6.07
C VAL A 106 -13.07 39.18 5.62
N SER A 107 -12.57 38.49 4.59
CA SER A 107 -13.13 37.21 4.16
C SER A 107 -12.90 36.13 5.23
N GLY A 108 -13.99 35.51 5.68
CA GLY A 108 -13.93 34.43 6.68
C GLY A 108 -13.06 33.25 6.25
N PHE A 109 -13.00 32.94 4.95
CA PHE A 109 -12.11 31.89 4.43
C PHE A 109 -10.63 32.29 4.56
N VAL A 110 -10.28 33.52 4.17
CA VAL A 110 -8.89 34.02 4.23
C VAL A 110 -8.43 34.08 5.68
N SER A 111 -9.26 34.64 6.57
CA SER A 111 -8.99 34.69 8.01
C SER A 111 -8.77 33.30 8.61
N LEU A 112 -9.58 32.30 8.23
CA LEU A 112 -9.42 30.92 8.68
C LEU A 112 -8.08 30.32 8.22
N ILE A 113 -7.70 30.51 6.95
CA ILE A 113 -6.42 30.02 6.43
C ILE A 113 -5.25 30.69 7.16
N TYR A 114 -5.29 32.02 7.33
CA TYR A 114 -4.23 32.77 7.99
C TYR A 114 -4.10 32.40 9.47
N GLY A 115 -5.23 32.13 10.15
CA GLY A 115 -5.26 31.66 11.53
C GLY A 115 -4.71 30.25 11.69
N LEU A 116 -5.17 29.28 10.89
CA LEU A 116 -4.70 27.89 10.97
C LEU A 116 -3.23 27.76 10.59
N SER A 117 -2.78 28.53 9.61
CA SER A 117 -1.39 28.51 9.15
C SER A 117 -0.41 29.23 10.09
N TYR A 118 -0.92 30.08 10.99
CA TYR A 118 -0.09 30.97 11.82
C TYR A 118 0.97 30.22 12.64
N ALA A 119 0.59 29.14 13.32
CA ALA A 119 1.52 28.36 14.16
C ALA A 119 2.66 27.73 13.35
N PHE A 120 2.42 27.42 12.07
CA PHE A 120 3.40 26.78 11.20
C PHE A 120 4.37 27.78 10.55
N VAL A 121 3.94 29.03 10.33
CA VAL A 121 4.86 30.08 9.82
C VAL A 121 5.64 30.76 10.94
N LEU A 122 5.13 30.73 12.19
CA LEU A 122 5.71 31.39 13.36
C LEU A 122 7.23 31.20 13.52
N PRO A 123 7.80 29.97 13.45
CA PRO A 123 9.23 29.77 13.65
C PRO A 123 10.11 30.36 12.52
N PHE A 124 9.53 30.72 11.37
CA PHE A 124 10.23 31.26 10.21
C PHE A 124 9.98 32.76 9.99
N ARG A 125 9.17 33.40 10.84
CA ARG A 125 8.89 34.83 10.72
C ARG A 125 10.16 35.65 10.99
N GLY A 126 10.39 36.67 10.16
CA GLY A 126 11.54 37.57 10.29
C GLY A 126 12.88 37.01 9.81
N ILE A 127 12.93 35.81 9.22
CA ILE A 127 14.17 35.30 8.59
C ILE A 127 14.60 36.21 7.44
N PHE A 128 13.64 36.73 6.68
CA PHE A 128 13.85 37.67 5.60
C PHE A 128 12.84 38.82 5.71
N ALA A 129 13.20 40.00 5.22
CA ALA A 129 12.28 41.12 5.09
C ALA A 129 11.18 40.77 4.06
N GLU A 130 9.92 41.06 4.38
CA GLU A 130 8.76 40.75 3.54
C GLU A 130 8.50 41.90 2.56
N PRO A 131 8.68 41.70 1.24
CA PRO A 131 8.31 42.71 0.24
C PRO A 131 6.79 42.92 0.23
N VAL A 132 6.39 44.20 0.22
CA VAL A 132 4.97 44.61 0.17
C VAL A 132 4.73 45.50 -1.05
N LEU A 133 3.72 45.17 -1.84
CA LEU A 133 3.28 45.91 -3.04
C LEU A 133 1.76 46.13 -2.98
N GLY A 134 1.34 47.27 -2.45
CA GLY A 134 -0.08 47.54 -2.21
C GLY A 134 -0.64 46.56 -1.17
N ALA A 135 -1.65 45.78 -1.55
CA ALA A 135 -2.21 44.72 -0.70
C ALA A 135 -1.43 43.39 -0.79
N SER A 136 -0.58 43.22 -1.81
CA SER A 136 0.19 41.99 -2.02
C SER A 136 1.39 41.93 -1.09
N VAL A 137 1.58 40.80 -0.41
CA VAL A 137 2.70 40.54 0.49
C VAL A 137 3.41 39.26 0.06
N PHE A 138 4.72 39.36 -0.17
CA PHE A 138 5.55 38.18 -0.41
C PHE A 138 6.12 37.67 0.92
N GLU A 139 5.43 36.71 1.53
CA GLU A 139 5.80 36.18 2.85
C GLU A 139 6.84 35.06 2.76
N TRP A 140 8.11 35.41 2.99
CA TRP A 140 9.21 34.44 2.98
C TRP A 140 9.04 33.32 4.00
N ALA A 141 8.44 33.62 5.16
CA ALA A 141 8.22 32.63 6.21
C ALA A 141 7.39 31.44 5.71
N ALA A 142 6.37 31.68 4.86
CA ALA A 142 5.57 30.61 4.28
C ALA A 142 6.36 29.77 3.28
N LEU A 143 7.14 30.41 2.39
CA LEU A 143 7.99 29.68 1.43
C LEU A 143 9.04 28.82 2.12
N VAL A 144 9.73 29.38 3.11
CA VAL A 144 10.70 28.64 3.91
C VAL A 144 10.01 27.51 4.65
N GLY A 145 8.84 27.75 5.25
CA GLY A 145 8.06 26.72 5.91
C GLY A 145 7.71 25.55 4.98
N ILE A 146 7.27 25.84 3.75
CA ILE A 146 6.98 24.81 2.74
C ILE A 146 8.22 23.96 2.43
N ALA A 147 9.36 24.61 2.19
CA ALA A 147 10.61 23.92 1.90
C ALA A 147 11.07 23.06 3.10
N VAL A 148 11.07 23.61 4.31
CA VAL A 148 11.53 22.93 5.52
C VAL A 148 10.61 21.76 5.87
N TYR A 149 9.31 21.95 5.87
CA TYR A 149 8.36 20.88 6.19
C TYR A 149 8.41 19.74 5.16
N SER A 150 8.60 20.06 3.89
CA SER A 150 8.83 19.05 2.85
C SER A 150 10.12 18.25 3.09
N LEU A 151 11.21 18.94 3.46
CA LEU A 151 12.48 18.30 3.76
C LEU A 151 12.41 17.43 5.02
N VAL A 152 11.73 17.89 6.07
CA VAL A 152 11.50 17.13 7.30
C VAL A 152 10.69 15.86 7.00
N ALA A 153 9.59 15.98 6.24
CA ALA A 153 8.79 14.82 5.86
C ALA A 153 9.62 13.77 5.13
N TYR A 154 10.40 14.21 4.13
CA TYR A 154 11.31 13.36 3.39
C TYR A 154 12.36 12.71 4.31
N GLY A 155 13.01 13.48 5.16
CA GLY A 155 14.03 12.99 6.10
C GLY A 155 13.49 11.93 7.06
N ILE A 156 12.33 12.17 7.68
CA ILE A 156 11.69 11.20 8.58
C ILE A 156 11.38 9.91 7.83
N VAL A 157 10.83 9.99 6.62
CA VAL A 157 10.53 8.81 5.80
C VAL A 157 11.80 8.02 5.48
N ARG A 158 12.92 8.68 5.16
CA ARG A 158 14.21 8.01 4.91
C ARG A 158 14.74 7.29 6.15
N ILE A 159 14.59 7.90 7.33
CA ILE A 159 14.98 7.26 8.58
C ILE A 159 14.11 6.02 8.85
N VAL A 160 12.79 6.12 8.63
CA VAL A 160 11.88 4.98 8.74
C VAL A 160 12.32 3.85 7.79
N GLU A 161 12.62 4.16 6.53
CA GLU A 161 13.12 3.16 5.58
C GLU A 161 14.41 2.50 6.05
N LEU A 162 15.37 3.29 6.56
CA LEU A 162 16.65 2.79 7.04
C LEU A 162 16.50 1.85 8.24
N VAL A 163 15.64 2.20 9.21
CA VAL A 163 15.43 1.43 10.44
C VAL A 163 14.69 0.12 10.16
N TYR A 164 13.77 0.09 9.19
CA TYR A 164 12.97 -1.10 8.86
C TYR A 164 13.48 -1.85 7.63
N ALA A 165 14.66 -1.50 7.10
CA ALA A 165 15.26 -2.19 5.96
C ALA A 165 15.58 -3.66 6.33
N PRO A 166 15.18 -4.66 5.52
CA PRO A 166 15.55 -6.05 5.76
C PRO A 166 17.08 -6.23 5.61
N ALA A 167 17.73 -6.79 6.62
CA ALA A 167 19.14 -7.18 6.52
C ALA A 167 19.30 -8.21 5.39
N ARG A 168 20.07 -7.87 4.35
CA ARG A 168 20.39 -8.82 3.29
C ARG A 168 21.39 -9.85 3.84
N PRO A 169 21.09 -11.16 3.81
CA PRO A 169 22.11 -12.16 4.06
C PRO A 169 23.12 -12.14 2.91
N THR A 170 24.38 -11.87 3.24
CA THR A 170 25.55 -12.05 2.35
C THR A 170 25.98 -13.50 2.32
#